data_AF-A0A355AVS1-F1
#
_entry.id   AF-A0A355AVS1-F1
#
_cell.length_a   1.000
_cell.length_b   1.000
_cell.length_c   1.000
_cell.angle_alpha   90.00
_cell.angle_beta   90.00
_cell.angle_gamma   90.00
#
_symmetry.space_group_name_H-M   'P 1'
#
loop_
_entity.id
_entity.type
_entity.pdbx_description
1 polymer ?
#
loop_
_entity_poly.entity_id
_entity_poly.type
_entity_poly.pdbx_seq_one_letter_code
_entity_poly.pdbx_strand_id
1 'polypeptide(L)'
;MAVGGVSGVVGNPHQNQQRTEADFLAAVEKVAAWQPDLSLLHQGPTDEKRAHRGDPDVAISLVTDYESLTVFGHTRWHWPWLMTLGASQVMNVGGDWL
;
A
#
# COMPACT_ATOMS: atom_id res chain seq x y z
N MET A 1 17.52 6.57 6.92
CA MET A 1 16.74 5.43 6.42
C MET A 1 15.86 4.90 7.53
N ALA A 2 14.59 5.29 7.50
CA ALA A 2 13.51 4.87 8.35
C ALA A 2 12.58 3.94 7.57
N VAL A 3 12.21 2.80 8.18
CA VAL A 3 11.32 1.81 7.58
C VAL A 3 10.08 1.66 8.45
N GLY A 4 8.91 1.82 7.84
CA GLY A 4 7.61 1.67 8.48
C GLY A 4 6.78 0.60 7.77
N GLY A 5 5.63 0.23 8.36
CA GLY A 5 4.72 -0.69 7.68
C GLY A 5 3.51 -1.08 8.52
N VAL A 6 2.53 -1.66 7.83
CA VAL A 6 1.30 -2.19 8.43
C VAL A 6 1.20 -3.67 8.10
N SER A 7 1.02 -4.49 9.14
CA SER A 7 0.82 -5.92 8.97
C SER A 7 -0.64 -6.27 8.67
N GLY A 8 -0.83 -7.34 7.92
CA GLY A 8 -2.15 -7.89 7.59
C GLY A 8 -2.83 -7.22 6.41
N VAL A 9 -4.09 -7.57 6.22
CA VAL A 9 -4.97 -7.09 5.14
C VAL A 9 -6.34 -6.72 5.68
N VAL A 10 -7.15 -6.04 4.87
CA VAL A 10 -8.57 -5.83 5.17
C VAL A 10 -9.31 -7.17 5.07
N GLY A 11 -10.17 -7.45 6.04
CA GLY A 11 -10.95 -8.67 6.09
C GLY A 11 -11.72 -8.85 7.39
N ASN A 12 -11.98 -10.11 7.76
CA ASN A 12 -12.64 -10.47 9.00
C ASN A 12 -11.65 -10.36 10.18
N PRO A 13 -11.87 -9.47 11.17
CA PRO A 13 -10.94 -9.27 12.29
C PRO A 13 -10.82 -10.48 13.23
N HIS A 14 -11.68 -11.49 13.10
CA HIS A 14 -11.57 -12.75 13.83
C HIS A 14 -10.64 -13.78 13.15
N GLN A 15 -10.10 -13.47 11.96
CA GLN A 15 -9.10 -14.28 11.27
C GLN A 15 -7.69 -13.70 11.47
N ASN A 16 -6.69 -14.59 11.52
CA ASN A 16 -5.30 -14.18 11.68
C ASN A 16 -4.87 -13.23 10.54
N GLN A 17 -4.14 -12.16 10.90
CA GLN A 17 -3.60 -11.18 9.95
C GLN A 17 -4.67 -10.46 9.10
N GLN A 18 -5.92 -10.43 9.56
CA GLN A 18 -6.97 -9.61 8.98
C GLN A 18 -7.39 -8.53 9.98
N ARG A 19 -7.68 -7.34 9.47
CA ARG A 19 -8.16 -6.18 10.21
C ARG A 19 -9.47 -5.70 9.61
N THR A 20 -10.24 -4.95 10.39
CA THR A 20 -11.29 -4.13 9.78
C THR A 20 -10.65 -3.12 8.84
N GLU A 21 -11.39 -2.67 7.82
CA GLU A 21 -10.94 -1.61 6.90
C GLU A 21 -10.51 -0.35 7.65
N ALA A 22 -11.34 0.12 8.57
CA ALA A 22 -11.05 1.29 9.40
C ALA A 22 -9.75 1.14 10.20
N ASP A 23 -9.51 -0.01 10.84
CA ASP A 23 -8.29 -0.25 11.62
C ASP A 23 -7.04 -0.38 10.73
N PHE A 24 -7.19 -0.89 9.50
CA PHE A 24 -6.10 -0.98 8.54
C PHE A 24 -5.73 0.41 8.03
N LEU A 25 -6.69 1.19 7.55
CA LEU A 25 -6.47 2.54 7.02
C LEU A 25 -5.90 3.48 8.08
N ALA A 26 -6.43 3.46 9.30
CA ALA A 26 -5.88 4.26 10.41
C ALA A 26 -4.42 3.90 10.72
N ALA A 27 -4.02 2.63 10.56
CA ALA A 27 -2.64 2.23 10.70
C ALA A 27 -1.76 2.70 9.53
N VAL A 28 -2.27 2.68 8.30
CA VAL A 28 -1.57 3.19 7.11
C VAL A 28 -1.32 4.69 7.25
N GLU A 29 -2.35 5.46 7.61
CA GLU A 29 -2.25 6.91 7.86
C GLU A 29 -1.25 7.23 8.96
N LYS A 30 -1.24 6.45 10.05
CA LYS A 30 -0.28 6.63 11.14
C LYS A 30 1.17 6.38 10.68
N VAL A 31 1.40 5.38 9.84
CA VAL A 31 2.72 5.13 9.25
C VAL A 31 3.09 6.26 8.29
N ALA A 32 2.17 6.68 7.42
CA ALA A 32 2.40 7.77 6.49
C ALA A 32 2.73 9.09 7.21
N ALA A 33 2.07 9.39 8.32
CA ALA A 33 2.33 10.58 9.13
C ALA A 33 3.72 10.59 9.81
N TRP A 34 4.33 9.41 9.98
CA TRP A 34 5.70 9.29 10.50
C TRP A 34 6.78 9.56 9.44
N GLN A 35 6.40 9.67 8.17
CA GLN A 35 7.28 9.99 7.04
C GLN A 35 8.48 9.04 6.86
N PRO A 36 8.25 7.71 6.75
CA PRO A 36 9.32 6.77 6.48
C PRO A 36 9.88 6.91 5.06
N ASP A 37 11.17 6.62 4.90
CA ASP A 37 11.81 6.51 3.58
C ASP A 37 11.23 5.30 2.79
N LEU A 38 10.84 4.24 3.50
CA LEU A 38 10.26 3.02 2.95
C LEU A 38 9.09 2.52 3.80
N SER A 39 7.93 2.30 3.19
CA SER A 39 6.76 1.66 3.80
C SER A 39 6.54 0.26 3.24
N LEU A 40 6.28 -0.71 4.12
CA LEU A 40 5.94 -2.09 3.74
C LEU A 40 4.47 -2.38 4.08
N LEU A 41 3.68 -2.71 3.06
CA LEU A 41 2.29 -3.12 3.20
C LEU A 41 2.09 -4.51 2.59
N HIS A 42 1.09 -5.26 3.03
CA HIS A 42 0.67 -6.46 2.30
C HIS A 42 -0.33 -6.10 1.20
N GLN A 43 -1.43 -5.44 1.58
CA GLN A 43 -2.42 -4.86 0.66
C GLN A 43 -2.04 -3.42 0.32
N GLY A 44 -2.11 -3.05 -0.96
CA GLY A 44 -1.73 -1.72 -1.44
C GLY A 44 -2.78 -1.05 -2.32
N PRO A 45 -2.42 0.09 -2.91
CA PRO A 45 -3.36 0.97 -3.60
C PRO A 45 -3.83 0.41 -4.94
N THR A 46 -4.92 0.95 -5.47
CA THR A 46 -5.35 0.78 -6.88
C THR A 46 -4.56 1.70 -7.81
N ASP A 47 -4.20 1.26 -9.02
CA ASP A 47 -3.80 2.15 -10.14
C ASP A 47 -4.92 2.15 -11.19
N GLU A 48 -5.80 3.15 -11.11
CA GLU A 48 -6.93 3.27 -12.03
C GLU A 48 -6.49 3.48 -13.49
N LYS A 49 -5.38 4.19 -13.71
CA LYS A 49 -4.91 4.50 -15.08
C LYS A 49 -4.48 3.25 -15.83
N ARG A 50 -3.97 2.26 -15.11
CA ARG A 50 -3.50 0.98 -15.66
C ARG A 50 -4.44 -0.19 -15.37
N ALA A 51 -5.59 0.09 -14.75
CA ALA A 51 -6.52 -0.93 -14.27
C ALA A 51 -5.84 -1.99 -13.37
N HIS A 52 -4.84 -1.60 -12.58
CA HIS A 52 -4.24 -2.50 -11.61
C HIS A 52 -5.05 -2.52 -10.32
N ARG A 53 -5.39 -3.74 -9.89
CA ARG A 53 -6.24 -3.97 -8.72
C ARG A 53 -5.53 -3.60 -7.43
N GLY A 54 -6.29 -3.06 -6.50
CA GLY A 54 -5.85 -2.80 -5.13
C GLY A 54 -7.02 -2.24 -4.35
N ASP A 55 -6.69 -1.41 -3.37
CA ASP A 55 -7.66 -0.70 -2.55
C ASP A 55 -7.58 0.81 -2.84
N PRO A 56 -8.66 1.46 -3.33
CA PRO A 56 -8.64 2.89 -3.59
C PRO A 56 -8.45 3.73 -2.31
N ASP A 57 -8.91 3.27 -1.16
CA ASP A 57 -8.79 4.02 0.10
C ASP A 57 -7.35 3.96 0.63
N VAL A 58 -6.64 2.86 0.37
CA VAL A 58 -5.19 2.81 0.61
C VAL A 58 -4.44 3.81 -0.27
N ALA A 59 -4.89 4.06 -1.51
CA ALA A 59 -4.30 5.10 -2.34
C ALA A 59 -4.50 6.47 -1.70
N ILE A 60 -5.69 6.78 -1.20
CA ILE A 60 -5.99 8.04 -0.51
C ILE A 60 -5.11 8.21 0.73
N SER A 61 -5.01 7.20 1.59
CA SER A 61 -4.20 7.24 2.82
C SER A 61 -2.69 7.37 2.58
N LEU A 62 -2.20 6.99 1.39
CA LEU A 62 -0.79 7.08 1.02
C LEU A 62 -0.43 8.34 0.21
N VAL A 63 -1.39 9.14 -0.22
CA VAL A 63 -1.08 10.42 -0.90
C VAL A 63 -0.49 11.39 0.11
N THR A 64 0.79 11.69 -0.07
CA THR A 64 1.55 12.59 0.81
C THR A 64 2.36 13.61 0.01
N ASP A 65 2.86 14.63 0.70
CA ASP A 65 3.71 15.70 0.17
C ASP A 65 5.22 15.45 0.38
N TYR A 66 5.60 14.27 0.89
CA TYR A 66 6.98 13.85 1.08
C TYR A 66 7.33 12.65 0.17
N GLU A 67 8.63 12.47 -0.06
CA GLU A 67 9.16 11.38 -0.86
C GLU A 67 9.27 10.09 -0.03
N SER A 68 8.59 9.04 -0.47
CA SER A 68 8.63 7.70 0.12
C SER A 68 8.49 6.65 -0.97
N LEU A 69 8.99 5.44 -0.69
CA LEU A 69 8.65 4.25 -1.46
C LEU A 69 7.73 3.35 -0.63
N THR A 70 6.56 3.02 -1.13
CA THR A 70 5.72 1.95 -0.56
C THR A 70 5.87 0.67 -1.37
N VAL A 71 6.23 -0.42 -0.72
CA VAL A 71 6.29 -1.76 -1.33
C VAL A 71 5.12 -2.60 -0.84
N PHE A 72 4.40 -3.24 -1.76
CA PHE A 72 3.22 -4.04 -1.43
C PHE A 72 3.02 -5.26 -2.33
N GLY A 73 2.08 -6.12 -1.96
CA GLY A 73 1.67 -7.30 -2.72
C GLY A 73 0.16 -7.47 -2.72
N HIS A 74 -0.30 -8.66 -2.31
CA HIS A 74 -1.71 -9.09 -2.25
C HIS A 74 -2.41 -9.20 -3.61
N THR A 75 -2.41 -8.12 -4.39
CA THR A 75 -2.87 -8.09 -5.77
C THR A 75 -1.68 -8.29 -6.70
N ARG A 76 -1.92 -9.00 -7.82
CA ARG A 76 -0.91 -9.12 -8.87
C ARG A 76 -1.12 -8.03 -9.90
N TRP A 77 -0.06 -7.27 -10.14
CA TRP A 77 -0.01 -6.23 -11.16
C TRP A 77 0.72 -6.76 -12.39
N HIS A 78 0.23 -6.41 -13.57
CA HIS A 78 1.01 -6.57 -14.78
C HIS A 78 2.11 -5.50 -14.84
N TRP A 79 3.11 -5.71 -15.70
CA TRP A 79 4.10 -4.68 -15.94
C TRP A 79 3.43 -3.39 -16.48
N PRO A 80 3.78 -2.19 -15.98
CA PRO A 80 4.81 -1.90 -14.97
C PRO A 80 4.32 -1.98 -13.52
N TRP A 81 5.18 -2.44 -12.62
CA TRP A 81 4.83 -2.61 -11.20
C TRP A 81 4.98 -1.36 -10.34
N LEU A 82 5.43 -0.25 -10.93
CA LEU A 82 5.71 1.01 -10.25
C LEU A 82 4.70 2.08 -10.69
N MET A 83 4.12 2.79 -9.71
CA MET A 83 3.23 3.93 -9.91
C MET A 83 3.73 5.11 -9.06
N THR A 84 3.61 6.33 -9.58
CA THR A 84 3.74 7.56 -8.79
C THR A 84 2.43 7.86 -8.08
N LEU A 85 2.51 8.19 -6.79
CA LEU A 85 1.37 8.56 -5.95
C LEU A 85 1.74 9.81 -5.13
N GLY A 86 1.21 10.97 -5.52
CA GLY A 86 1.64 12.25 -4.95
C GLY A 86 3.13 12.52 -5.21
N ALA A 87 3.87 12.88 -4.16
CA ALA A 87 5.34 13.01 -4.20
C ALA A 87 6.08 11.66 -4.06
N SER A 88 5.35 10.58 -3.78
CA SER A 88 5.89 9.26 -3.48
C SER A 88 5.75 8.26 -4.65
N GLN A 89 6.33 7.07 -4.47
CA GLN A 89 6.18 5.94 -5.38
C GLN A 89 5.61 4.73 -4.65
N VAL A 90 4.85 3.90 -5.36
CA VAL A 90 4.37 2.60 -4.88
C VAL A 90 4.81 1.52 -5.85
N MET A 91 5.32 0.41 -5.32
CA MET A 91 5.83 -0.73 -6.09
C MET A 91 5.16 -2.03 -5.64
N ASN A 92 4.47 -2.68 -6.57
CA ASN A 92 3.96 -4.03 -6.36
C ASN A 92 5.09 -5.04 -6.58
N VAL A 93 5.30 -5.96 -5.63
CA VAL A 93 6.29 -7.05 -5.75
C VAL A 93 5.66 -8.42 -5.93
N GLY A 94 4.33 -8.49 -5.98
CA GLY A 94 3.56 -9.70 -6.24
C GLY A 94 3.36 -10.00 -7.72
N GLY A 95 3.99 -9.22 -8.61
CA GLY A 95 3.75 -9.17 -10.05
C GLY A 95 3.52 -10.52 -10.73
N ASP A 96 2.77 -10.48 -11.84
CA ASP A 96 2.64 -11.66 -12.71
C ASP A 96 3.98 -11.88 -13.42
N TRP A 97 4.79 -12.81 -12.89
CA TRP A 97 6.04 -13.27 -13.49
C TRP A 97 5.72 -14.09 -14.75
N LEU A 98 5.46 -13.41 -15.86
CA LEU A 98 5.28 -14.00 -17.20
C LEU A 98 6.24 -13.33 -18.19
#